data_AF-A0A0R3VUX2-F1
#
_entry.id   AF-A0A0R3VUX2-F1
#
_cell.length_a   1.000
_cell.length_b   1.000
_cell.length_c   1.000
_cell.angle_alpha   90.00
_cell.angle_beta   90.00
_cell.angle_gamma   90.00
#
_symmetry.space_group_name_H-M   'P 1'
#
loop_
_entity.id
_entity.type
_entity.pdbx_description
1 polymer ?
#
loop_
_entity_poly.entity_id
_entity_poly.type
_entity_poly.pdbx_seq_one_letter_code
_entity_poly.pdbx_strand_id
1 'polypeptide(L)'
;MEGNEGSRANVKALVKISEETTMNASATTPLMQRWRMAARVAYIGGAILLTCALLLEGIFVRLLLVPYLREADFKPTHCILHNTFYDVRAGLQRCESRCVKLAASFPCLVVRVRFLQPHDRSWHTGYLFDQLLSFQRRQPHFVSACL
;
A
#
# COMPACT_ATOMS: atom_id res chain seq x y z
N MET A 1 12.70 58.85 -64.31
CA MET A 1 11.68 58.70 -63.25
C MET A 1 11.21 57.25 -63.28
N GLU A 2 12.01 56.36 -62.70
CA GLU A 2 11.73 54.93 -62.65
C GLU A 2 11.89 54.50 -61.20
N GLY A 3 10.86 53.90 -60.62
CA GLY A 3 10.93 53.38 -59.26
C GLY A 3 9.63 53.51 -58.47
N ASN A 4 8.53 52.91 -58.93
CA ASN A 4 7.42 52.61 -58.02
C ASN A 4 6.46 51.47 -58.43
N GLU A 5 6.70 50.75 -59.53
CA GLU A 5 5.78 49.69 -59.97
C GLU A 5 6.17 48.28 -59.48
N GLY A 6 7.45 48.01 -59.25
CA GLY A 6 7.95 46.71 -58.78
C GLY A 6 7.57 46.34 -57.33
N SER A 7 7.33 47.35 -56.48
CA SER A 7 7.03 47.11 -55.06
C SER A 7 5.57 46.71 -54.82
N ARG A 8 4.64 47.15 -55.68
CA ARG A 8 3.20 46.86 -55.54
C ARG A 8 2.86 45.43 -55.98
N ALA A 9 3.58 44.90 -56.96
CA ALA A 9 3.42 43.52 -57.43
C ALA A 9 3.89 42.49 -56.38
N ASN A 10 5.00 42.77 -55.68
CA ASN A 10 5.53 41.92 -54.61
C ASN A 10 4.61 41.84 -53.38
N VAL A 11 4.03 42.98 -52.98
CA VAL A 11 3.08 43.00 -51.84
C VAL A 11 1.81 42.23 -52.19
N LYS A 12 1.30 42.33 -53.42
CA LYS A 12 0.11 41.60 -53.86
C LYS A 12 0.34 40.09 -53.95
N ALA A 13 1.55 39.66 -54.32
CA ALA A 13 1.96 38.26 -54.29
C ALA A 13 2.12 37.72 -52.87
N LEU A 14 2.72 38.50 -51.96
CA LEU A 14 2.87 38.14 -50.54
C LEU A 14 1.53 38.03 -49.81
N VAL A 15 0.58 38.93 -50.08
CA VAL A 15 -0.78 38.85 -49.51
C VAL A 15 -1.52 37.61 -50.02
N LYS A 16 -1.38 37.27 -51.30
CA LYS A 16 -2.03 36.08 -51.90
C LYS A 16 -1.47 34.76 -51.34
N ILE A 17 -0.16 34.70 -51.10
CA ILE A 17 0.49 33.54 -50.46
C ILE A 17 0.07 33.43 -48.98
N SER A 18 -0.10 34.54 -48.26
CA SER A 18 -0.59 34.54 -46.87
C SER A 18 -2.06 34.11 -46.75
N GLU A 19 -2.89 34.34 -47.77
CA GLU A 19 -4.30 33.96 -47.80
C GLU A 19 -4.49 32.49 -48.20
N GLU A 20 -3.68 31.96 -49.12
CA GLU A 20 -3.66 30.53 -49.45
C GLU A 20 -3.04 29.65 -48.34
N THR A 21 -2.10 30.19 -47.55
CA THR A 21 -1.49 29.45 -46.43
C THR A 21 -2.41 29.39 -45.20
N THR A 22 -3.29 30.38 -44.99
CA THR A 22 -4.29 30.33 -43.90
C THR A 22 -5.48 29.42 -44.23
N MET A 23 -5.83 29.22 -45.50
CA MET A 23 -6.88 28.27 -45.89
C MET A 23 -6.45 26.78 -45.82
N ASN A 24 -5.16 26.48 -45.82
CA ASN A 24 -4.66 25.10 -45.74
C ASN A 24 -4.24 24.66 -44.32
N ALA A 25 -4.26 25.56 -43.33
CA ALA A 25 -3.82 25.28 -41.96
C ALA A 25 -4.93 24.81 -41.00
N SER A 26 -6.19 24.75 -41.42
CA SER A 26 -7.28 24.34 -40.51
C SER A 26 -8.46 23.67 -41.21
N ALA A 27 -8.21 22.51 -41.81
CA ALA A 27 -9.28 21.58 -42.19
C ALA A 27 -9.04 20.18 -41.61
N THR A 28 -8.68 20.09 -40.32
CA THR A 28 -9.00 18.87 -39.57
C THR A 28 -10.50 18.85 -39.35
N THR A 29 -11.19 17.90 -39.99
CA THR A 29 -12.64 17.71 -39.82
C THR A 29 -13.01 17.69 -38.33
N PRO A 30 -14.14 18.30 -37.92
CA PRO A 30 -14.54 18.36 -36.51
C PRO A 30 -14.67 16.97 -35.88
N LEU A 31 -14.91 15.94 -36.72
CA LEU A 31 -14.89 14.54 -36.33
C LEU A 31 -13.48 14.09 -35.91
N MET A 32 -12.46 14.26 -36.75
CA MET A 32 -11.07 13.86 -36.43
C MET A 32 -10.54 14.53 -35.16
N GLN A 33 -10.90 15.79 -34.93
CA GLN A 33 -10.52 16.51 -33.72
C GLN A 33 -11.20 15.93 -32.46
N ARG A 34 -12.47 15.53 -32.55
CA ARG A 34 -13.18 14.81 -31.47
C ARG A 34 -12.57 13.45 -31.15
N TRP A 35 -12.22 12.66 -32.17
CA TRP A 35 -11.55 11.36 -31.97
C TRP A 35 -10.16 11.51 -31.34
N ARG A 36 -9.40 12.55 -31.72
CA ARG A 36 -8.10 12.84 -31.11
C ARG A 36 -8.23 13.24 -29.64
N MET A 37 -9.26 14.01 -29.27
CA MET A 37 -9.53 14.35 -27.87
C MET A 37 -9.98 13.12 -27.06
N ALA A 38 -10.88 12.30 -27.61
CA ALA A 38 -11.31 11.06 -26.96
C ALA A 38 -10.14 10.10 -26.73
N ALA A 39 -9.24 9.95 -27.71
CA ALA A 39 -8.03 9.13 -27.55
C ALA A 39 -7.08 9.67 -26.47
N ARG A 40 -6.91 11.00 -26.39
CA ARG A 40 -6.11 11.64 -25.33
C ARG A 40 -6.72 11.44 -23.94
N VAL A 41 -8.04 11.59 -23.81
CA VAL A 41 -8.74 11.37 -22.54
C VAL A 41 -8.67 9.90 -22.14
N ALA A 42 -8.87 8.97 -23.07
CA ALA A 42 -8.74 7.54 -22.82
C ALA A 42 -7.29 7.17 -22.43
N TYR A 43 -6.29 7.76 -23.07
CA TYR A 43 -4.89 7.54 -22.74
C TYR A 43 -4.53 8.05 -21.34
N ILE A 44 -4.93 9.28 -21.00
CA ILE A 44 -4.67 9.88 -19.67
C ILE A 44 -5.46 9.13 -18.59
N GLY A 45 -6.73 8.84 -18.84
CA GLY A 45 -7.58 8.07 -17.93
C GLY A 45 -7.06 6.65 -17.71
N GLY A 46 -6.63 5.97 -18.78
CA GLY A 46 -6.00 4.65 -18.71
C GLY A 46 -4.70 4.67 -17.91
N ALA A 47 -3.85 5.68 -18.11
CA ALA A 47 -2.63 5.86 -17.32
C ALA A 47 -2.96 6.06 -15.82
N ILE A 48 -3.96 6.89 -15.50
CA ILE A 48 -4.40 7.11 -14.12
C ILE A 48 -4.94 5.80 -13.50
N LEU A 49 -5.81 5.09 -14.21
CA LEU A 49 -6.37 3.82 -13.72
C LEU A 49 -5.28 2.77 -13.48
N LEU A 50 -4.32 2.65 -14.40
CA LEU A 50 -3.19 1.74 -14.25
C LEU A 50 -2.33 2.12 -13.04
N THR A 51 -2.00 3.41 -12.87
CA THR A 51 -1.25 3.87 -11.69
C THR A 51 -2.01 3.60 -10.38
N CYS A 52 -3.32 3.84 -10.35
CA CYS A 52 -4.16 3.59 -9.18
C CYS A 52 -4.20 2.10 -8.85
N ALA A 53 -4.37 1.23 -9.84
CA ALA A 53 -4.33 -0.22 -9.66
C ALA A 53 -3.00 -0.68 -9.08
N LEU A 54 -1.86 -0.22 -9.61
CA LEU A 54 -0.54 -0.57 -9.08
C LEU A 54 -0.33 -0.09 -7.63
N LEU A 55 -0.81 1.11 -7.29
CA LEU A 55 -0.76 1.62 -5.92
C LEU A 55 -1.61 0.78 -4.97
N LEU A 56 -2.84 0.43 -5.38
CA LEU A 56 -3.73 -0.40 -4.58
C LEU A 56 -3.13 -1.79 -4.36
N GLU A 57 -2.64 -2.45 -5.41
CA GLU A 57 -1.95 -3.75 -5.29
C GLU A 57 -0.77 -3.67 -4.29
N GLY A 58 0.06 -2.64 -4.39
CA GLY A 58 1.17 -2.44 -3.46
C GLY A 58 0.73 -2.25 -2.00
N ILE A 59 -0.36 -1.52 -1.77
CA ILE A 59 -0.97 -1.33 -0.45
C ILE A 59 -1.55 -2.65 0.06
N PHE A 60 -2.31 -3.37 -0.76
CA PHE A 60 -2.91 -4.66 -0.40
C PHE A 60 -1.86 -5.72 -0.05
N VAL A 61 -0.75 -5.78 -0.79
CA VAL A 61 0.35 -6.69 -0.46
C VAL A 61 0.90 -6.39 0.92
N ARG A 62 1.10 -5.12 1.29
CA ARG A 62 1.60 -4.77 2.62
C ARG A 62 0.58 -5.01 3.73
N LEU A 63 -0.70 -4.77 3.48
CA LEU A 63 -1.75 -4.89 4.49
C LEU A 63 -2.26 -6.32 4.67
N LEU A 64 -2.29 -7.14 3.62
CA LEU A 64 -2.86 -8.48 3.65
C LEU A 64 -1.78 -9.56 3.55
N LEU A 65 -0.91 -9.47 2.54
CA LEU A 65 0.05 -10.56 2.28
C LEU A 65 1.08 -10.69 3.40
N VAL A 66 1.62 -9.58 3.90
CA VAL A 66 2.60 -9.60 5.00
C VAL A 66 2.03 -10.24 6.28
N PRO A 67 0.90 -9.79 6.85
CA PRO A 67 0.34 -10.45 8.03
C PRO A 67 -0.11 -11.87 7.73
N TYR A 68 -0.67 -12.14 6.54
CA TYR A 68 -1.06 -13.49 6.15
C TYR A 68 0.12 -14.45 6.13
N LEU A 69 1.26 -14.08 5.56
CA LEU A 69 2.45 -14.93 5.55
C LEU A 69 2.96 -15.18 6.98
N ARG A 70 2.92 -14.17 7.84
CA ARG A 70 3.30 -14.31 9.26
C ARG A 70 2.36 -15.24 10.02
N GLU A 71 1.07 -15.24 9.68
CA GLU A 71 0.07 -16.14 10.26
C GLU A 71 0.16 -17.56 9.68
N ALA A 72 0.48 -17.70 8.40
CA ALA A 72 0.61 -19.00 7.72
C ALA A 72 1.80 -19.84 8.22
N ASP A 73 2.82 -19.20 8.79
CA ASP A 73 3.93 -19.90 9.44
C ASP A 73 3.49 -20.72 10.68
N PHE A 74 2.33 -20.40 11.26
CA PHE A 74 1.81 -21.15 12.41
C PHE A 74 1.12 -22.45 11.96
N LYS A 75 1.75 -23.58 12.27
CA LYS A 75 1.17 -24.91 12.03
C LYS A 75 0.32 -25.36 13.22
N PRO A 76 -0.84 -26.02 12.99
CA PRO A 76 -1.61 -26.60 14.08
C PRO A 76 -0.82 -27.74 14.74
N THR A 77 -0.70 -27.70 16.07
CA THR A 77 0.00 -28.72 16.87
C THR A 77 -0.75 -29.04 18.15
N HIS A 78 -0.58 -30.26 18.67
CA HIS A 78 -1.10 -30.63 19.98
C HIS A 78 -0.24 -30.05 21.10
N CYS A 79 -0.88 -29.38 22.05
CA CYS A 79 -0.23 -28.73 23.20
C CYS A 79 -0.82 -29.27 24.50
N ILE A 80 0.05 -29.55 25.48
CA ILE A 80 -0.33 -29.91 26.85
C ILE A 80 0.13 -28.82 27.82
N LEU A 81 -0.66 -28.58 28.87
CA LEU A 81 -0.31 -27.62 29.91
C LEU A 81 0.91 -28.14 30.68
N HIS A 82 1.92 -27.28 30.86
CA HIS A 82 3.12 -27.64 31.61
C HIS A 82 3.24 -26.89 32.93
N ASN A 83 3.15 -25.55 32.91
CA ASN A 83 3.23 -24.73 34.12
C ASN A 83 2.53 -23.38 33.90
N THR A 84 2.05 -22.76 34.97
CA THR A 84 1.48 -21.41 34.97
C THR A 84 2.09 -20.60 36.10
N PHE A 85 2.61 -19.41 35.78
CA PHE A 85 3.19 -18.53 36.79
C PHE A 85 2.89 -17.07 36.47
N TYR A 86 2.93 -16.22 37.49
CA TYR A 86 2.82 -14.77 37.33
C TYR A 86 4.21 -14.17 37.09
N ASP A 87 4.36 -13.42 36.00
CA ASP A 87 5.62 -12.76 35.70
C ASP A 87 5.78 -11.48 36.52
N VAL A 88 6.69 -11.54 37.49
CA VAL A 88 6.99 -10.43 38.40
C VAL A 88 7.68 -9.26 37.66
N ARG A 89 8.40 -9.54 36.56
CA ARG A 89 9.12 -8.51 35.79
C ARG A 89 8.18 -7.66 34.93
N ALA A 90 7.07 -8.25 34.48
CA ALA A 90 6.07 -7.54 33.68
C ALA A 90 5.22 -6.57 34.52
N GLY A 91 5.26 -6.67 35.85
CA GLY A 91 4.49 -5.82 36.75
C GLY A 91 2.97 -5.94 36.57
N LEU A 92 2.25 -4.96 37.16
CA LEU A 92 0.80 -4.84 37.01
C LEU A 92 0.48 -4.11 35.70
N GLN A 93 -0.17 -4.80 34.77
CA GLN A 93 -0.58 -4.25 33.48
C GLN A 93 -1.91 -3.51 33.65
N ARG A 94 -1.97 -2.25 33.18
CA ARG A 94 -3.21 -1.45 33.20
C ARG A 94 -4.10 -1.87 32.04
N CYS A 95 -5.34 -2.23 32.36
CA CYS A 95 -6.38 -2.54 31.39
C CYS A 95 -7.44 -1.42 31.42
N GLU A 96 -7.82 -0.93 30.25
CA GLU A 96 -8.89 0.05 30.11
C GLU A 96 -10.24 -0.67 30.05
N SER A 97 -11.13 -0.37 31.00
CA SER A 97 -12.50 -0.87 30.98
C SER A 97 -13.39 0.07 30.16
N ARG A 98 -14.26 -0.50 29.30
CA ARG A 98 -15.22 0.29 28.50
C ARG A 98 -16.30 0.99 29.34
N CYS A 99 -16.46 0.63 30.61
CA CYS A 99 -17.33 1.30 31.57
C CYS A 99 -16.52 2.03 32.65
N VAL A 100 -17.08 3.16 33.10
CA VAL A 100 -16.42 4.32 33.72
C VAL A 100 -15.70 4.05 35.06
N LYS A 101 -14.49 4.63 35.16
CA LYS A 101 -13.78 5.25 36.30
C LYS A 101 -12.63 4.56 37.04
N LEU A 102 -12.34 3.27 36.88
CA LEU A 102 -11.13 2.69 37.48
C LEU A 102 -10.33 1.91 36.44
N ALA A 103 -9.08 2.34 36.20
CA ALA A 103 -8.11 1.53 35.48
C ALA A 103 -7.79 0.29 36.34
N ALA A 104 -8.36 -0.85 35.97
CA ALA A 104 -8.05 -2.10 36.62
C ALA A 104 -6.64 -2.52 36.23
N SER A 105 -5.85 -2.98 37.20
CA SER A 105 -4.50 -3.46 36.97
C SER A 105 -4.42 -4.93 37.34
N PHE A 106 -3.91 -5.74 36.43
CA PHE A 106 -3.85 -7.19 36.59
C PHE A 106 -2.39 -7.67 36.48
N PRO A 107 -2.00 -8.67 37.27
CA PRO A 107 -0.69 -9.30 37.12
C PRO A 107 -0.62 -10.08 35.80
N CYS A 108 0.57 -10.12 35.20
CA CYS A 108 0.78 -10.83 33.94
C CYS A 108 0.87 -12.34 34.19
N LEU A 109 -0.15 -13.11 33.79
CA LEU A 109 -0.08 -14.57 33.80
C LEU A 109 0.71 -15.06 32.57
N VAL A 110 1.64 -15.97 32.80
CA VAL A 110 2.41 -16.68 31.78
C VAL A 110 2.05 -18.15 31.85
N VAL A 111 1.56 -18.67 30.73
CA VAL A 111 1.20 -20.08 30.57
C VAL A 111 2.28 -20.74 29.72
N ARG A 112 2.99 -21.71 30.30
CA ARG A 112 3.98 -22.54 29.61
C ARG A 112 3.33 -23.86 29.21
N VAL A 113 3.46 -24.20 27.93
CA VAL A 113 2.93 -25.43 27.34
C VAL A 113 4.07 -26.29 26.81
N ARG A 114 3.82 -27.60 26.71
CA ARG A 114 4.64 -28.49 25.90
C ARG A 114 3.90 -28.80 24.60
N PHE A 115 4.60 -28.70 23.49
CA PHE A 115 4.06 -29.01 22.17
C PHE A 115 4.94 -30.04 21.48
N LEU A 116 4.32 -30.85 20.63
CA LEU A 116 5.02 -31.86 19.85
C LEU A 116 5.48 -31.25 18.53
N GLN A 117 6.79 -31.27 18.27
CA GLN A 117 7.30 -30.74 17.00
C GLN A 117 7.00 -31.74 15.87
N PRO A 118 6.33 -31.31 14.77
CA PRO A 118 5.90 -32.23 13.72
C PRO A 118 7.05 -33.00 13.06
N HIS A 119 8.25 -32.41 13.01
CA HIS A 119 9.38 -32.97 12.29
C HIS A 119 10.16 -34.04 13.08
N ASP A 120 10.36 -33.83 14.39
CA ASP A 120 11.29 -34.61 15.21
C ASP A 120 10.57 -35.45 16.29
N ARG A 121 9.24 -35.32 16.41
CA ARG A 121 8.40 -35.97 17.44
C ARG A 121 8.90 -35.79 18.88
N SER A 122 9.77 -34.82 19.10
CA SER A 122 10.29 -34.39 20.39
C SER A 122 9.32 -33.42 21.05
N TRP A 123 9.28 -33.46 22.38
CA TRP A 123 8.51 -32.53 23.19
C TRP A 123 9.32 -31.26 23.44
N HIS A 124 8.80 -30.12 22.96
CA HIS A 124 9.39 -28.81 23.21
C HIS A 124 8.50 -27.99 24.14
N THR A 125 9.10 -27.10 24.92
CA THR A 125 8.36 -26.15 25.76
C THR A 125 8.25 -24.81 25.08
N GLY A 126 7.07 -24.20 25.12
CA GLY A 126 6.79 -22.86 24.61
C GLY A 126 5.87 -22.08 25.54
N TYR A 127 5.62 -20.83 25.19
CA TYR A 127 4.67 -19.97 25.88
C TYR A 127 3.38 -19.88 25.07
N LEU A 128 2.25 -19.95 25.75
CA LEU A 128 0.94 -19.84 25.12
C LEU A 128 0.49 -18.38 25.09
N PHE A 129 0.06 -17.95 23.91
CA PHE A 129 -0.48 -16.63 23.65
C PHE A 129 -1.88 -16.78 23.08
N ASP A 130 -2.82 -16.01 23.60
CA ASP A 130 -4.22 -16.02 23.16
C ASP A 130 -4.39 -15.40 21.76
N GLN A 131 -3.60 -14.35 21.46
CA GLN A 131 -3.64 -13.61 20.20
C GLN A 131 -2.23 -13.26 19.73
N LEU A 132 -2.05 -13.09 18.42
CA LEU A 132 -0.77 -12.67 17.82
C LEU A 132 -0.31 -11.30 18.35
N LEU A 133 -1.25 -10.39 18.59
CA LEU A 133 -0.97 -9.09 19.21
C LEU A 133 -0.35 -9.22 20.61
N SER A 134 -0.78 -10.21 21.39
CA SER A 134 -0.23 -10.51 22.71
C SER A 134 1.19 -11.07 22.62
N PHE A 135 1.51 -11.82 21.57
CA PHE A 135 2.87 -12.26 21.28
C PHE A 135 3.78 -11.09 20.91
N GLN A 136 3.34 -10.22 19.99
CA GLN A 136 4.12 -9.05 19.55
C GLN A 136 4.38 -8.05 20.68
N ARG A 137 3.40 -7.78 21.54
CA ARG A 137 3.61 -6.92 22.72
C ARG A 137 4.64 -7.47 23.70
N ARG A 138 4.83 -8.79 23.77
CA ARG A 138 5.79 -9.41 24.69
C ARG A 138 7.17 -9.65 24.08
N GLN A 139 7.32 -9.62 22.74
CA GLN A 139 8.64 -9.70 22.09
C GLN A 139 9.71 -8.73 22.63
N PRO A 140 9.43 -7.44 22.93
CA PRO A 140 10.47 -6.55 23.48
C PRO A 140 11.00 -6.99 24.86
N HIS A 141 10.29 -7.85 25.60
CA HIS A 141 10.77 -8.40 26.87
C HIS A 141 11.62 -9.67 26.71
N PHE A 142 11.56 -10.34 25.55
CA PHE A 142 12.41 -11.50 25.24
C PHE A 142 13.71 -11.12 24.52
N VAL A 143 13.71 -10.02 23.75
CA VAL A 143 14.88 -9.59 22.95
C VAL A 143 15.97 -8.92 23.80
N SER A 144 15.65 -8.37 24.97
CA SER A 144 16.66 -7.84 25.92
C SER A 144 17.45 -8.91 26.68
N ALA A 145 17.30 -10.20 26.32
CA ALA A 145 18.10 -11.31 26.84
C ALA A 145 19.06 -11.91 25.78
N CYS A 146 19.26 -11.23 24.66
CA CYS A 146 20.32 -11.53 23.70
C CYS A 146 21.08 -10.24 23.34
N LEU A 147 21.90 -9.78 24.29
CA LEU A 147 23.22 -9.24 24.01
C LEU A 147 24.14 -9.55 25.19
#